data_AF-A0A0S4M5J0-F1
#
_entry.id   AF-A0A0S4M5J0-F1
#
_cell.length_a   1.000
_cell.length_b   1.000
_cell.length_c   1.000
_cell.angle_alpha   90.00
_cell.angle_beta   90.00
_cell.angle_gamma   90.00
#
_symmetry.space_group_name_H-M   'P 1'
#
loop_
_entity.id
_entity.type
_entity.pdbx_description
1 polymer ?
#
loop_
_entity_poly.entity_id
_entity_poly.type
_entity_poly.pdbx_seq_one_letter_code
_entity_poly.pdbx_strand_id
1 'polypeptide(L)'
;MDISSLATTRTQPDQQGAYNSPCTLAQLSMKSILGIDNNPLSTQPISRISSHEAVEAALIIRGKTKSFSSKYDEPLPKTNSDDNGGKFCSIYGKFYCDDYKVLDNCEGATELQKCTDNIERISSARTNYFLKYLPSDKDNECWSTHPIHKLVNSSNISNFSSNLCKLKDSILSLPELPSPGTDYNPETKSYSSSISYYLDPLYFLSTKCLYSKTSNHHYALMGSLSIYASLVMINLDKSISILENSNHIPGCICRLSIASLLQVKHTALKLKKLIATRQEKEHSSRRIILTKISLEIIIFTKKVSAEIEKLQETIIPLIECCNFLSLEDLLKIFESKVSKTNEYLCKIKPSHLVDDPAISIDKERMETNRSSLEKEMGDISCFLKNKYQLLIPLKKSKIKRLRENIESIKQKIAHVDEETMSKDLHILSLNDSVEKLEEEVKEMEKFICGNFSERYQRKRIIEEKSEGKRSRKMNI
;
A
#
# COMPACT_ATOMS: atom_id res chain seq x y z
N MET A 1 -58.91 -17.07 24.62
CA MET A 1 -57.56 -17.63 24.43
C MET A 1 -56.79 -16.64 23.59
N ASP A 2 -55.91 -15.94 24.28
CA ASP A 2 -55.31 -14.68 23.86
C ASP A 2 -54.26 -14.83 22.76
N ILE A 3 -54.41 -14.01 21.73
CA ILE A 3 -53.38 -13.70 20.73
C ILE A 3 -52.91 -12.28 21.06
N SER A 4 -51.85 -12.17 21.86
CA SER A 4 -51.23 -10.89 22.19
C SER A 4 -49.72 -11.06 22.47
N SER A 5 -48.92 -11.23 21.41
CA SER A 5 -47.48 -10.90 21.48
C SER A 5 -46.95 -10.51 20.10
N LEU A 6 -47.46 -9.41 19.55
CA LEU A 6 -46.80 -8.69 18.46
C LEU A 6 -45.69 -7.84 19.08
N ALA A 7 -44.47 -8.34 18.98
CA ALA A 7 -43.26 -7.60 19.31
C ALA A 7 -43.08 -6.44 18.33
N THR A 8 -43.46 -5.24 18.77
CA THR A 8 -43.21 -3.98 18.09
C THR A 8 -41.69 -3.75 18.02
N THR A 9 -41.10 -4.05 16.87
CA THR A 9 -39.73 -3.63 16.55
C THR A 9 -39.75 -2.10 16.44
N ARG A 10 -39.26 -1.43 17.49
CA ARG A 10 -39.00 0.01 17.48
C ARG A 10 -38.03 0.32 16.33
N THR A 11 -38.56 0.83 15.24
CA THR A 11 -37.82 1.60 14.24
C THR A 11 -37.14 2.75 14.98
N GLN A 12 -35.80 2.74 15.01
CA GLN A 12 -35.04 3.89 15.51
C GLN A 12 -35.44 5.14 14.70
N PRO A 13 -35.61 6.29 15.35
CA PRO A 13 -35.91 7.53 14.65
C PRO A 13 -34.76 7.83 13.68
N ASP A 14 -35.14 8.13 12.43
CA ASP A 14 -34.28 8.63 11.39
C ASP A 14 -33.32 9.68 11.96
N GLN A 15 -32.02 9.44 11.78
CA GLN A 15 -30.98 10.41 12.12
C GLN A 15 -31.24 11.69 11.33
N GLN A 16 -31.88 12.65 11.99
CA GLN A 16 -32.03 14.03 11.52
C GLN A 16 -30.66 14.52 11.08
N GLY A 17 -30.59 14.90 9.79
CA GLY A 17 -29.35 15.21 9.08
C GLY A 17 -28.44 16.11 9.89
N ALA A 18 -27.35 15.52 10.40
CA ALA A 18 -26.19 16.29 10.79
C ALA A 18 -25.78 17.12 9.57
N TYR A 19 -25.97 18.43 9.64
CA TYR A 19 -25.49 19.35 8.63
C TYR A 19 -23.98 19.14 8.51
N ASN A 20 -23.58 18.42 7.46
CA ASN A 20 -22.18 18.21 7.15
C ASN A 20 -21.58 19.59 6.87
N SER A 21 -20.79 20.09 7.82
CA SER A 21 -19.96 21.28 7.60
C SER A 21 -19.26 21.14 6.25
N PRO A 22 -19.26 22.19 5.40
CA PRO A 22 -18.65 22.12 4.09
C PRO A 22 -17.20 21.66 4.22
N CYS A 23 -16.79 20.71 3.37
CA CYS A 23 -15.43 20.21 3.39
C CYS A 23 -14.43 21.32 3.05
N THR A 24 -13.30 21.36 3.76
CA THR A 24 -12.21 22.28 3.43
C THR A 24 -11.55 21.88 2.11
N LEU A 25 -10.85 22.81 1.46
CA LEU A 25 -10.12 22.52 0.21
C LEU A 25 -9.09 21.39 0.40
N ALA A 26 -8.42 21.34 1.56
CA ALA A 26 -7.49 20.27 1.90
C ALA A 26 -8.20 18.90 1.98
N GLN A 27 -9.38 18.85 2.63
CA GLN A 27 -10.18 17.62 2.70
C GLN A 27 -10.66 17.18 1.31
N LEU A 28 -11.16 18.10 0.48
CA LEU A 28 -11.57 17.80 -0.89
C LEU A 28 -10.40 17.29 -1.75
N SER A 29 -9.23 17.92 -1.61
CA SER A 29 -8.01 17.51 -2.30
C SER A 29 -7.59 16.10 -1.89
N MET A 30 -7.56 15.79 -0.60
CA MET A 30 -7.22 14.45 -0.12
C MET A 30 -8.25 13.41 -0.52
N LYS A 31 -9.55 13.73 -0.49
CA LYS A 31 -10.59 12.84 -1.03
C LYS A 31 -10.35 12.50 -2.49
N SER A 32 -10.01 13.50 -3.31
CA SER A 32 -9.72 13.29 -4.74
C SER A 32 -8.48 12.39 -4.94
N ILE A 33 -7.38 12.71 -4.26
CA ILE A 33 -6.12 11.96 -4.33
C ILE A 33 -6.32 10.50 -3.90
N LEU A 34 -7.03 10.27 -2.79
CA LEU A 34 -7.28 8.93 -2.25
C LEU A 34 -8.49 8.22 -2.87
N GLY A 35 -9.34 8.93 -3.60
CA GLY A 35 -10.57 8.38 -4.22
C GLY A 35 -11.62 8.01 -3.19
N ILE A 36 -11.75 8.85 -2.17
CA ILE A 36 -12.69 8.65 -1.08
C ILE A 36 -13.99 9.37 -1.41
N ASP A 37 -15.10 8.64 -1.37
CA ASP A 37 -16.43 9.20 -1.54
C ASP A 37 -16.86 10.02 -0.31
N ASN A 38 -17.98 10.73 -0.41
CA ASN A 38 -18.56 11.50 0.70
C ASN A 38 -19.25 10.62 1.77
N ASN A 39 -18.72 9.43 2.06
CA ASN A 39 -19.22 8.60 3.15
C ASN A 39 -18.72 9.13 4.51
N PRO A 40 -19.61 9.51 5.45
CA PRO A 40 -19.22 10.03 6.76
C PRO A 40 -18.11 9.24 7.46
N LEU A 41 -18.19 7.90 7.44
CA LEU A 41 -17.25 7.00 8.11
C LEU A 41 -15.83 7.11 7.55
N SER A 42 -15.66 7.22 6.24
CA SER A 42 -14.34 7.38 5.62
C SER A 42 -13.85 8.83 5.64
N THR A 43 -14.75 9.81 5.78
CA THR A 43 -14.38 11.23 5.79
C THR A 43 -13.97 11.77 7.17
N GLN A 44 -14.42 11.14 8.26
CA GLN A 44 -14.10 11.56 9.63
C GLN A 44 -12.59 11.57 9.94
N PRO A 45 -11.77 10.58 9.50
CA PRO A 45 -10.33 10.66 9.73
C PRO A 45 -9.67 11.80 8.93
N ILE A 46 -10.15 12.08 7.71
CA ILE A 46 -9.65 13.16 6.85
C ILE A 46 -9.95 14.54 7.46
N SER A 47 -11.07 14.69 8.15
CA SER A 47 -11.45 15.99 8.70
C SER A 47 -10.51 16.49 9.80
N ARG A 48 -9.67 15.59 10.35
CA ARG A 48 -8.66 15.88 11.38
C ARG A 48 -7.27 16.18 10.81
N ILE A 49 -7.13 16.24 9.49
CA ILE A 49 -5.85 16.48 8.82
C ILE A 49 -5.71 17.97 8.55
N SER A 50 -4.55 18.52 8.92
CA SER A 50 -4.19 19.91 8.64
C SER A 50 -3.87 20.11 7.16
N SER A 51 -3.99 21.35 6.66
CA SER A 51 -3.63 21.67 5.28
C SER A 51 -2.17 21.35 4.95
N HIS A 52 -1.25 21.49 5.92
CA HIS A 52 0.16 21.15 5.76
C HIS A 52 0.37 19.65 5.53
N GLU A 53 -0.19 18.81 6.41
CA GLU A 53 -0.12 17.35 6.28
C GLU A 53 -0.73 16.86 4.96
N ALA A 54 -1.83 17.50 4.51
CA ALA A 54 -2.46 17.19 3.23
C ALA A 54 -1.55 17.51 2.03
N VAL A 55 -0.86 18.65 2.06
CA VAL A 55 0.09 19.04 0.99
C VAL A 55 1.27 18.08 0.96
N GLU A 56 1.85 17.75 2.11
CA GLU A 56 2.97 16.81 2.21
C GLU A 56 2.60 15.42 1.68
N ALA A 57 1.46 14.88 2.11
CA ALA A 57 0.95 13.61 1.61
C ALA A 57 0.67 13.65 0.09
N ALA A 58 0.13 14.76 -0.42
CA ALA A 58 -0.11 14.95 -1.84
C ALA A 58 1.21 14.97 -2.65
N LEU A 59 2.25 15.61 -2.13
CA LEU A 59 3.58 15.64 -2.75
C LEU A 59 4.20 14.22 -2.80
N ILE A 60 4.08 13.46 -1.71
CA ILE A 60 4.54 12.07 -1.64
C ILE A 60 3.80 11.21 -2.67
N ILE A 61 2.46 11.24 -2.67
CA ILE A 61 1.63 10.42 -3.59
C ILE A 61 1.83 10.86 -5.05
N ARG A 62 2.03 12.15 -5.33
CA ARG A 62 2.35 12.60 -6.70
C ARG A 62 3.78 12.24 -7.11
N GLY A 63 4.67 12.11 -6.13
CA GLY A 63 6.09 11.81 -6.29
C GLY A 63 6.42 10.37 -6.68
N LYS A 64 5.43 9.46 -6.75
CA LYS A 64 5.40 8.00 -7.07
C LYS A 64 6.49 7.38 -7.96
N THR A 65 7.31 8.16 -8.64
CA THR A 65 8.35 7.72 -9.59
C THR A 65 9.76 8.21 -9.30
N LYS A 66 9.97 9.08 -8.31
CA LYS A 66 11.30 9.61 -8.00
C LYS A 66 11.74 9.09 -6.64
N SER A 67 12.84 8.36 -6.70
CA SER A 67 13.65 7.77 -5.63
C SER A 67 13.38 8.33 -4.24
N PHE A 68 13.32 7.44 -3.24
CA PHE A 68 13.31 7.74 -1.81
C PHE A 68 13.92 9.11 -1.54
N SER A 69 13.09 10.11 -1.22
CA SER A 69 13.58 11.42 -0.82
C SER A 69 14.24 11.23 0.53
N SER A 70 15.51 10.86 0.54
CA SER A 70 16.23 10.76 1.80
C SER A 70 16.16 12.14 2.48
N LYS A 71 16.29 12.20 3.80
CA LYS A 71 16.45 13.48 4.51
C LYS A 71 17.64 14.33 3.99
N TYR A 72 18.44 13.78 3.07
CA TYR A 72 19.63 14.35 2.45
C TYR A 72 19.40 14.90 1.04
N ASP A 73 18.18 14.76 0.52
CA ASP A 73 17.79 15.30 -0.77
C ASP A 73 17.13 16.67 -0.56
N GLU A 74 17.93 17.72 -0.65
CA GLU A 74 17.42 18.92 -1.30
C GLU A 74 17.04 18.54 -2.74
N PRO A 75 15.95 19.09 -3.30
CA PRO A 75 15.62 18.90 -4.70
C PRO A 75 16.73 19.53 -5.54
N LEU A 76 17.81 18.81 -5.77
CA LEU A 76 18.87 19.21 -6.67
C LEU A 76 18.20 19.43 -8.04
N PRO A 77 18.41 20.59 -8.67
CA PRO A 77 17.84 20.86 -9.98
C PRO A 77 18.25 19.71 -10.89
N LYS A 78 17.26 19.07 -11.49
CA LYS A 78 17.41 17.91 -12.37
C LYS A 78 18.55 18.19 -13.34
N THR A 79 19.71 17.61 -13.09
CA THR A 79 20.74 17.53 -14.11
C THR A 79 20.14 16.62 -15.17
N ASN A 80 20.07 17.09 -16.41
CA ASN A 80 19.48 16.39 -17.57
C ASN A 80 20.28 15.14 -17.97
N SER A 81 20.99 14.52 -17.03
CA SER A 81 21.59 13.21 -17.22
C SER A 81 20.47 12.18 -17.04
N ASP A 82 20.06 11.55 -18.14
CA ASP A 82 19.26 10.31 -18.17
C ASP A 82 19.97 9.12 -17.47
N ASP A 83 21.10 9.38 -16.83
CA ASP A 83 21.85 8.44 -16.04
C ASP A 83 21.08 8.19 -14.73
N ASN A 84 20.32 7.08 -14.72
CA ASN A 84 19.68 6.41 -13.58
C ASN A 84 20.01 7.06 -12.23
N GLY A 85 19.36 8.18 -11.93
CA GLY A 85 19.68 8.99 -10.75
C GLY A 85 19.64 8.11 -9.51
N GLY A 86 20.83 7.87 -8.94
CA GLY A 86 21.18 6.83 -7.97
C GLY A 86 19.99 6.25 -7.21
N LYS A 87 19.26 5.33 -7.85
CA LYS A 87 18.27 4.54 -7.14
C LYS A 87 19.08 3.55 -6.34
N PHE A 88 19.22 3.82 -5.05
CA PHE A 88 19.63 2.80 -4.12
C PHE A 88 18.75 1.55 -4.36
N CYS A 89 19.38 0.38 -4.31
CA CYS A 89 18.97 -0.83 -5.00
C CYS A 89 17.50 -1.24 -4.79
N SER A 90 16.91 -1.94 -5.76
CA SER A 90 15.56 -2.53 -5.66
C SER A 90 15.38 -3.59 -4.56
N ILE A 91 16.40 -3.82 -3.73
CA ILE A 91 16.42 -4.80 -2.64
C ILE A 91 15.57 -4.34 -1.43
N TYR A 92 15.26 -3.05 -1.33
CA TYR A 92 14.39 -2.52 -0.25
C TYR A 92 13.02 -3.19 -0.17
N GLY A 93 12.47 -3.65 -1.31
CA GLY A 93 11.20 -4.38 -1.35
C GLY A 93 11.23 -5.78 -0.71
N LYS A 94 12.31 -6.15 0.00
CA LYS A 94 12.51 -7.47 0.62
C LYS A 94 12.88 -7.37 2.11
N PHE A 95 12.49 -6.30 2.79
CA PHE A 95 12.63 -6.23 4.24
C PHE A 95 11.48 -6.91 4.94
N TYR A 96 11.81 -7.66 5.99
CA TYR A 96 10.86 -8.36 6.85
C TYR A 96 10.78 -7.67 8.21
N CYS A 97 9.73 -7.94 8.98
CA CYS A 97 9.56 -7.40 10.34
C CYS A 97 10.80 -7.58 11.22
N ASP A 98 11.49 -8.73 11.11
CA ASP A 98 12.69 -9.04 11.90
C ASP A 98 13.90 -8.18 11.55
N ASP A 99 13.92 -7.59 10.36
CA ASP A 99 15.00 -6.71 9.93
C ASP A 99 14.96 -5.38 10.67
N TYR A 100 13.76 -4.89 11.01
CA TYR A 100 13.58 -3.63 11.74
C TYR A 100 13.97 -3.72 13.22
N LYS A 101 14.07 -4.92 13.80
CA LYS A 101 14.40 -5.12 15.23
C LYS A 101 15.74 -4.55 15.67
N VAL A 102 16.61 -4.21 14.73
CA VAL A 102 17.91 -3.56 15.02
C VAL A 102 17.81 -2.05 15.19
N LEU A 103 16.62 -1.47 14.99
CA LEU A 103 16.37 -0.04 15.05
C LEU A 103 15.67 0.35 16.35
N ASP A 104 15.94 1.57 16.82
CA ASP A 104 15.33 2.10 18.03
C ASP A 104 13.81 2.37 17.85
N ASN A 105 13.38 2.67 16.62
CA ASN A 105 11.96 2.87 16.26
C ASN A 105 11.35 1.67 15.52
N CYS A 106 11.74 0.44 15.89
CA CYS A 106 11.34 -0.77 15.16
C CYS A 106 9.83 -1.04 15.14
N GLU A 107 9.09 -0.56 16.14
CA GLU A 107 7.66 -0.87 16.32
C GLU A 107 6.80 -0.25 15.21
N GLY A 108 6.94 1.05 14.96
CA GLY A 108 6.19 1.74 13.90
C GLY A 108 6.48 1.16 12.51
N ALA A 109 7.74 0.85 12.22
CA ALA A 109 8.13 0.23 10.94
C ALA A 109 7.55 -1.19 10.79
N THR A 110 7.55 -1.97 11.87
CA THR A 110 6.95 -3.31 11.91
C THR A 110 5.43 -3.25 11.70
N GLU A 111 4.75 -2.28 12.31
CA GLU A 111 3.32 -2.05 12.16
C GLU A 111 2.96 -1.65 10.73
N LEU A 112 3.72 -0.72 10.14
CA LEU A 112 3.56 -0.32 8.74
C LEU A 112 3.81 -1.48 7.77
N GLN A 113 4.81 -2.33 8.03
CA GLN A 113 5.05 -3.52 7.22
C GLN A 113 3.86 -4.49 7.31
N LYS A 114 3.35 -4.78 8.51
CA LYS A 114 2.17 -5.64 8.70
C LYS A 114 0.93 -5.08 8.00
N CYS A 115 0.76 -3.76 8.00
CA CYS A 115 -0.30 -3.08 7.26
C CYS A 115 -0.14 -3.30 5.74
N THR A 116 1.07 -3.10 5.23
CA THR A 116 1.43 -3.31 3.81
C THR A 116 1.17 -4.76 3.39
N ASP A 117 1.64 -5.74 4.16
CA ASP A 117 1.40 -7.17 3.90
C ASP A 117 -0.10 -7.50 3.79
N ASN A 118 -0.95 -6.87 4.61
CA ASN A 118 -2.39 -7.06 4.56
C ASN A 118 -3.00 -6.44 3.29
N ILE A 119 -2.53 -5.26 2.86
CA ILE A 119 -2.93 -4.63 1.58
C ILE A 119 -2.51 -5.52 0.40
N GLU A 120 -1.30 -6.09 0.44
CA GLU A 120 -0.82 -7.03 -0.59
C GLU A 120 -1.64 -8.32 -0.63
N ARG A 121 -2.04 -8.86 0.53
CA ARG A 121 -2.99 -10.00 0.61
C ARG A 121 -4.34 -9.67 -0.01
N ILE A 122 -4.85 -8.45 0.22
CA ILE A 122 -6.09 -7.97 -0.42
C ILE A 122 -5.94 -7.91 -1.94
N SER A 123 -4.81 -7.39 -2.44
CA SER A 123 -4.54 -7.34 -3.88
C SER A 123 -4.34 -8.74 -4.50
N SER A 124 -3.68 -9.64 -3.77
CA SER A 124 -3.55 -11.04 -4.17
C SER A 124 -4.93 -11.72 -4.24
N ALA A 125 -5.82 -11.44 -3.28
CA ALA A 125 -7.19 -11.92 -3.32
C ALA A 125 -7.97 -11.37 -4.52
N ARG A 126 -7.79 -10.09 -4.88
CA ARG A 126 -8.35 -9.50 -6.11
C ARG A 126 -7.89 -10.30 -7.34
N THR A 127 -6.60 -10.61 -7.44
CA THR A 127 -6.06 -11.35 -8.59
C THR A 127 -6.62 -12.78 -8.65
N ASN A 128 -6.60 -13.49 -7.51
CA ASN A 128 -6.95 -14.90 -7.43
C ASN A 128 -8.46 -15.19 -7.53
N TYR A 129 -9.31 -14.31 -6.98
CA TYR A 129 -10.75 -14.53 -6.87
C TYR A 129 -11.60 -13.65 -7.78
N PHE A 130 -11.06 -12.53 -8.29
CA PHE A 130 -11.81 -11.63 -9.16
C PHE A 130 -11.25 -11.61 -10.57
N LEU A 131 -10.01 -11.17 -10.77
CA LEU A 131 -9.43 -11.02 -12.11
C LEU A 131 -9.34 -12.34 -12.87
N LYS A 132 -9.06 -13.45 -12.18
CA LYS A 132 -9.03 -14.79 -12.75
C LYS A 132 -10.33 -15.19 -13.47
N TYR A 133 -11.46 -14.60 -13.08
CA TYR A 133 -12.76 -14.94 -13.64
C TYR A 133 -13.23 -13.95 -14.68
N LEU A 134 -12.73 -12.71 -14.70
CA LEU A 134 -13.18 -11.71 -15.66
C LEU A 134 -12.94 -12.16 -17.11
N PRO A 135 -13.88 -11.87 -18.03
CA PRO A 135 -13.65 -12.12 -19.45
C PRO A 135 -12.43 -11.37 -19.95
N SER A 136 -11.65 -12.02 -20.82
CA SER A 136 -10.60 -11.32 -21.55
C SER A 136 -11.23 -10.49 -22.67
N ASP A 137 -10.58 -9.41 -23.11
CA ASP A 137 -11.09 -8.58 -24.22
C ASP A 137 -11.32 -9.39 -25.51
N LYS A 138 -10.64 -10.53 -25.67
CA LYS A 138 -10.80 -11.44 -26.81
C LYS A 138 -12.13 -12.21 -26.81
N ASP A 139 -12.77 -12.35 -25.65
CA ASP A 139 -14.05 -13.05 -25.52
C ASP A 139 -15.26 -12.14 -25.83
N ASN A 140 -15.03 -10.84 -26.11
CA ASN A 140 -16.10 -9.84 -26.26
C ASN A 140 -16.85 -9.90 -27.59
N GLU A 141 -16.25 -10.39 -28.68
CA GLU A 141 -16.82 -10.21 -30.03
C GLU A 141 -18.20 -10.88 -30.16
N CYS A 142 -18.36 -12.10 -29.65
CA CYS A 142 -19.61 -12.85 -29.78
C CYS A 142 -20.75 -12.31 -28.90
N TRP A 143 -20.44 -11.76 -27.73
CA TRP A 143 -21.45 -11.22 -26.80
C TRP A 143 -21.70 -9.72 -26.96
N SER A 144 -20.89 -9.02 -27.77
CA SER A 144 -20.98 -7.58 -28.00
C SER A 144 -22.36 -7.09 -28.40
N THR A 145 -23.18 -7.92 -29.07
CA THR A 145 -24.53 -7.61 -29.50
C THR A 145 -25.59 -7.83 -28.42
N HIS A 146 -25.31 -8.67 -27.42
CA HIS A 146 -26.25 -9.06 -26.36
C HIS A 146 -26.57 -7.85 -25.44
N PRO A 147 -27.85 -7.53 -25.20
CA PRO A 147 -28.22 -6.30 -24.49
C PRO A 147 -27.71 -6.27 -23.04
N ILE A 148 -27.71 -7.41 -22.34
CA ILE A 148 -27.18 -7.50 -20.97
C ILE A 148 -25.66 -7.36 -20.95
N HIS A 149 -24.96 -7.87 -21.96
CA HIS A 149 -23.52 -7.71 -22.08
C HIS A 149 -23.14 -6.24 -22.31
N LYS A 150 -23.83 -5.57 -23.26
CA LYS A 150 -23.69 -4.12 -23.48
C LYS A 150 -23.92 -3.32 -22.20
N LEU A 151 -24.89 -3.74 -21.38
CA LEU A 151 -25.19 -3.10 -20.11
C LEU A 151 -24.04 -3.28 -19.09
N VAL A 152 -23.56 -4.51 -18.90
CA VAL A 152 -22.48 -4.87 -17.94
C VAL A 152 -21.13 -4.25 -18.31
N ASN A 153 -20.85 -4.15 -19.62
CA ASN A 153 -19.59 -3.64 -20.17
C ASN A 153 -19.67 -2.19 -20.66
N SER A 154 -20.74 -1.47 -20.32
CA SER A 154 -20.78 -0.04 -20.55
C SER A 154 -19.66 0.65 -19.76
N SER A 155 -18.85 1.46 -20.45
CA SER A 155 -17.68 2.14 -19.88
C SER A 155 -18.03 3.11 -18.75
N ASN A 156 -19.28 3.57 -18.70
CA ASN A 156 -19.74 4.55 -17.74
C ASN A 156 -20.66 3.94 -16.67
N ILE A 157 -20.05 3.46 -15.59
CA ILE A 157 -20.72 2.89 -14.42
C ILE A 157 -21.67 3.90 -13.74
N SER A 158 -21.41 5.21 -13.82
CA SER A 158 -22.28 6.20 -13.16
C SER A 158 -23.63 6.37 -13.85
N ASN A 159 -23.72 6.06 -15.14
CA ASN A 159 -24.96 6.14 -15.92
C ASN A 159 -25.75 4.83 -15.95
N PHE A 160 -25.46 3.92 -15.02
CA PHE A 160 -26.00 2.57 -15.03
C PHE A 160 -27.54 2.53 -15.08
N SER A 161 -28.20 3.33 -14.22
CA SER A 161 -29.68 3.42 -14.20
C SER A 161 -30.26 3.90 -15.53
N SER A 162 -29.59 4.85 -16.20
CA SER A 162 -30.02 5.35 -17.51
C SER A 162 -29.88 4.27 -18.58
N ASN A 163 -28.76 3.55 -18.60
CA ASN A 163 -28.51 2.47 -19.56
C ASN A 163 -29.49 1.31 -19.35
N LEU A 164 -29.79 0.95 -18.09
CA LEU A 164 -30.79 -0.07 -17.79
C LEU A 164 -32.18 0.36 -18.28
N CYS A 165 -32.58 1.62 -18.08
CA CYS A 165 -33.85 2.13 -18.62
C CYS A 165 -33.90 2.06 -20.15
N LYS A 166 -32.82 2.43 -20.84
CA LYS A 166 -32.74 2.38 -22.32
C LYS A 166 -32.82 0.95 -22.87
N LEU A 167 -32.21 -0.01 -22.18
CA LEU A 167 -32.16 -1.41 -22.61
C LEU A 167 -33.28 -2.26 -22.01
N LYS A 168 -34.15 -1.69 -21.17
CA LYS A 168 -35.15 -2.42 -20.39
C LYS A 168 -36.06 -3.27 -21.27
N ASP A 169 -36.64 -2.68 -22.30
CA ASP A 169 -37.59 -3.38 -23.17
C ASP A 169 -36.89 -4.48 -23.97
N SER A 170 -35.65 -4.23 -24.41
CA SER A 170 -34.82 -5.23 -25.09
C SER A 170 -34.39 -6.38 -24.17
N ILE A 171 -34.23 -6.15 -22.86
CA ILE A 171 -33.89 -7.20 -21.89
C ILE A 171 -35.14 -8.01 -21.53
N LEU A 172 -36.29 -7.35 -21.39
CA LEU A 172 -37.56 -8.00 -21.06
C LEU A 172 -38.13 -8.81 -22.22
N SER A 173 -37.80 -8.46 -23.47
CA SER A 173 -38.19 -9.22 -24.65
C SER A 173 -37.36 -10.50 -24.85
N LEU A 174 -36.28 -10.70 -24.09
CA LEU A 174 -35.47 -11.91 -24.21
C LEU A 174 -36.24 -13.15 -23.68
N PRO A 175 -36.31 -14.24 -24.47
CA PRO A 175 -36.88 -15.51 -24.03
C PRO A 175 -36.10 -16.12 -22.86
N GLU A 176 -36.79 -16.92 -22.05
CA GLU A 176 -36.16 -17.68 -20.96
C GLU A 176 -35.24 -18.77 -21.50
N LEU A 177 -34.17 -19.07 -20.76
CA LEU A 177 -33.26 -20.16 -21.07
C LEU A 177 -34.06 -21.48 -21.07
N PRO A 178 -33.94 -22.33 -22.11
CA PRO A 178 -34.61 -23.63 -22.12
C PRO A 178 -34.18 -24.48 -20.92
N SER A 179 -35.12 -25.27 -20.38
CA SER A 179 -34.87 -26.10 -19.21
C SER A 179 -33.70 -27.08 -19.45
N PRO A 180 -32.79 -27.24 -18.48
CA PRO A 180 -31.68 -28.18 -18.58
C PRO A 180 -32.23 -29.60 -18.77
N GLY A 181 -32.07 -30.16 -19.98
CA GLY A 181 -32.62 -31.47 -20.35
C GLY A 181 -33.25 -31.52 -21.75
N THR A 182 -33.50 -30.37 -22.40
CA THR A 182 -33.67 -30.36 -23.87
C THR A 182 -32.30 -30.53 -24.50
N ASP A 183 -32.18 -31.38 -25.54
CA ASP A 183 -30.94 -31.70 -26.29
C ASP A 183 -30.30 -30.44 -26.94
N TYR A 184 -29.82 -29.54 -26.11
CA TYR A 184 -29.07 -28.38 -26.50
C TYR A 184 -27.61 -28.81 -26.55
N ASN A 185 -27.15 -29.19 -27.75
CA ASN A 185 -25.75 -29.46 -28.00
C ASN A 185 -25.07 -28.18 -28.53
N PRO A 186 -24.45 -27.35 -27.67
CA PRO A 186 -23.84 -26.08 -28.07
C PRO A 186 -22.64 -26.24 -28.99
N GLU A 187 -22.07 -27.45 -29.11
CA GLU A 187 -20.91 -27.71 -29.97
C GLU A 187 -21.27 -27.82 -31.45
N THR A 188 -22.54 -28.05 -31.79
CA THR A 188 -23.00 -28.26 -33.18
C THR A 188 -23.81 -27.11 -33.76
N LYS A 189 -24.28 -26.16 -32.95
CA LYS A 189 -25.04 -24.99 -33.41
C LYS A 189 -24.18 -23.73 -33.27
N SER A 190 -24.09 -22.96 -34.35
CA SER A 190 -23.51 -21.61 -34.35
C SER A 190 -23.96 -20.82 -33.10
N TYR A 191 -22.99 -20.26 -32.37
CA TYR A 191 -23.16 -19.43 -31.16
C TYR A 191 -24.23 -18.32 -31.31
N SER A 192 -24.62 -18.00 -32.55
CA SER A 192 -25.74 -17.12 -32.87
C SER A 192 -27.03 -17.44 -32.10
N SER A 193 -27.29 -18.69 -31.72
CA SER A 193 -28.55 -19.06 -31.05
C SER A 193 -28.57 -18.79 -29.54
N SER A 194 -27.44 -18.81 -28.83
CA SER A 194 -27.38 -18.53 -27.38
C SER A 194 -27.46 -17.04 -27.06
N ILE A 195 -27.09 -16.19 -28.01
CA ILE A 195 -27.18 -14.71 -27.90
C ILE A 195 -28.65 -14.25 -27.80
N SER A 196 -29.61 -15.12 -28.13
CA SER A 196 -31.02 -14.79 -28.17
C SER A 196 -31.77 -14.99 -26.85
N TYR A 197 -31.15 -15.48 -25.77
CA TYR A 197 -31.84 -15.78 -24.51
C TYR A 197 -31.46 -14.84 -23.36
N TYR A 198 -32.33 -14.75 -22.36
CA TYR A 198 -32.02 -14.04 -21.12
C TYR A 198 -30.95 -14.79 -20.32
N LEU A 199 -29.88 -14.07 -19.98
CA LEU A 199 -28.84 -14.51 -19.06
C LEU A 199 -28.77 -13.56 -17.87
N ASP A 200 -28.69 -14.08 -16.64
CA ASP A 200 -28.50 -13.21 -15.48
C ASP A 200 -27.20 -12.39 -15.66
N PRO A 201 -27.20 -11.08 -15.35
CA PRO A 201 -26.03 -10.24 -15.54
C PRO A 201 -24.73 -10.80 -14.95
N LEU A 202 -24.82 -11.55 -13.85
CA LEU A 202 -23.66 -12.17 -13.20
C LEU A 202 -22.92 -13.16 -14.12
N TYR A 203 -23.60 -13.77 -15.10
CA TYR A 203 -22.94 -14.65 -16.07
C TYR A 203 -21.84 -13.91 -16.85
N PHE A 204 -22.02 -12.62 -17.12
CA PHE A 204 -21.05 -11.81 -17.85
C PHE A 204 -19.84 -11.37 -17.01
N LEU A 205 -19.79 -11.71 -15.72
CA LEU A 205 -18.56 -11.57 -14.92
C LEU A 205 -17.57 -12.71 -15.16
N SER A 206 -18.00 -13.83 -15.74
CA SER A 206 -17.09 -14.95 -15.97
C SER A 206 -17.32 -15.72 -17.25
N THR A 207 -16.27 -15.88 -18.05
CA THR A 207 -16.26 -16.74 -19.23
C THR A 207 -16.64 -18.18 -18.88
N LYS A 208 -16.20 -18.68 -17.74
CA LYS A 208 -16.62 -20.00 -17.25
C LYS A 208 -18.12 -20.09 -17.02
N CYS A 209 -18.76 -19.02 -16.56
CA CYS A 209 -20.21 -18.99 -16.41
C CYS A 209 -20.90 -18.94 -17.79
N LEU A 210 -20.39 -18.13 -18.72
CA LEU A 210 -20.94 -18.03 -20.08
C LEU A 210 -20.88 -19.35 -20.86
N TYR A 211 -19.80 -20.11 -20.71
CA TYR A 211 -19.58 -21.35 -21.46
C TYR A 211 -19.98 -22.62 -20.70
N SER A 212 -20.44 -22.50 -19.46
CA SER A 212 -20.80 -23.67 -18.66
C SER A 212 -22.14 -24.27 -19.12
N LYS A 213 -22.15 -25.59 -19.31
CA LYS A 213 -23.38 -26.40 -19.48
C LYS A 213 -24.11 -26.64 -18.16
N THR A 214 -23.46 -26.44 -17.01
CA THR A 214 -24.08 -26.70 -15.71
C THR A 214 -24.73 -25.43 -15.16
N SER A 215 -25.99 -25.56 -14.74
CA SER A 215 -26.85 -24.51 -14.20
C SER A 215 -26.36 -23.91 -12.88
N ASN A 216 -25.31 -24.47 -12.27
CA ASN A 216 -24.87 -24.11 -10.92
C ASN A 216 -23.66 -23.16 -10.90
N HIS A 217 -23.17 -22.69 -12.05
CA HIS A 217 -21.98 -21.84 -12.09
C HIS A 217 -22.19 -20.45 -11.47
N HIS A 218 -23.40 -19.89 -11.54
CA HIS A 218 -23.68 -18.59 -10.90
C HIS A 218 -23.61 -18.70 -9.37
N TYR A 219 -24.00 -19.84 -8.79
CA TYR A 219 -23.84 -20.09 -7.34
C TYR A 219 -22.37 -20.14 -6.95
N ALA A 220 -21.54 -20.83 -7.74
CA ALA A 220 -20.10 -20.89 -7.50
C ALA A 220 -19.46 -19.50 -7.60
N LEU A 221 -19.87 -18.68 -8.57
CA LEU A 221 -19.42 -17.30 -8.71
C LEU A 221 -19.85 -16.46 -7.49
N MET A 222 -21.11 -16.52 -7.08
CA MET A 222 -21.63 -15.81 -5.92
C MET A 222 -20.92 -16.21 -4.63
N GLY A 223 -20.69 -17.51 -4.43
CA GLY A 223 -19.88 -18.03 -3.33
C GLY A 223 -18.45 -17.47 -3.37
N SER A 224 -17.82 -17.45 -4.54
CA SER A 224 -16.47 -16.90 -4.72
C SER A 224 -16.41 -15.40 -4.41
N LEU A 225 -17.40 -14.62 -4.85
CA LEU A 225 -17.51 -13.19 -4.54
C LEU A 225 -17.74 -12.94 -3.04
N SER A 226 -18.53 -13.80 -2.39
CA SER A 226 -18.76 -13.73 -0.93
C SER A 226 -17.49 -14.01 -0.13
N ILE A 227 -16.72 -15.03 -0.54
CA ILE A 227 -15.41 -15.36 0.04
C ILE A 227 -14.45 -14.19 -0.18
N TYR A 228 -14.36 -13.67 -1.40
CA TYR A 228 -13.54 -12.51 -1.74
C TYR A 228 -13.86 -11.30 -0.85
N ALA A 229 -15.13 -10.89 -0.78
CA ALA A 229 -15.54 -9.76 0.07
C ALA A 229 -15.19 -9.99 1.55
N SER A 230 -15.32 -11.22 2.04
CA SER A 230 -14.98 -11.56 3.42
C SER A 230 -13.47 -11.52 3.69
N LEU A 231 -12.65 -12.04 2.76
CA LEU A 231 -11.19 -11.96 2.86
C LEU A 231 -10.69 -10.51 2.81
N VAL A 232 -11.28 -9.69 1.94
CA VAL A 232 -10.99 -8.24 1.87
C VAL A 232 -11.28 -7.60 3.23
N MET A 233 -12.48 -7.79 3.78
CA MET A 233 -12.86 -7.22 5.08
C MET A 233 -11.93 -7.65 6.23
N ILE A 234 -11.59 -8.95 6.33
CA ILE A 234 -10.70 -9.45 7.40
C ILE A 234 -9.34 -8.75 7.38
N ASN A 235 -8.74 -8.58 6.21
CA ASN A 235 -7.44 -7.93 6.10
C ASN A 235 -7.54 -6.41 6.29
N LEU A 236 -8.65 -5.78 5.88
CA LEU A 236 -8.92 -4.37 6.16
C LEU A 236 -9.07 -4.13 7.67
N ASP A 237 -9.82 -4.98 8.38
CA ASP A 237 -10.01 -4.88 9.84
C ASP A 237 -8.69 -5.01 10.59
N LYS A 238 -7.85 -5.97 10.20
CA LYS A 238 -6.49 -6.10 10.75
C LYS A 238 -5.66 -4.84 10.52
N SER A 239 -5.68 -4.30 9.31
CA SER A 239 -4.90 -3.10 8.96
C SER A 239 -5.37 -1.86 9.72
N ILE A 240 -6.69 -1.66 9.80
CA ILE A 240 -7.30 -0.57 10.56
C ILE A 240 -6.90 -0.69 12.04
N SER A 241 -7.04 -1.87 12.64
CA SER A 241 -6.69 -2.09 14.04
C SER A 241 -5.20 -1.84 14.32
N ILE A 242 -4.30 -2.22 13.42
CA ILE A 242 -2.87 -1.91 13.55
C ILE A 242 -2.64 -0.40 13.58
N LEU A 243 -3.26 0.34 12.64
CA LEU A 243 -3.08 1.78 12.53
C LEU A 243 -3.76 2.57 13.65
N GLU A 244 -4.90 2.11 14.17
CA GLU A 244 -5.61 2.73 15.28
C GLU A 244 -4.88 2.59 16.62
N ASN A 245 -4.19 1.45 16.81
CA ASN A 245 -3.46 1.15 18.04
C ASN A 245 -2.01 1.66 18.03
N SER A 246 -1.51 2.11 16.88
CA SER A 246 -0.13 2.58 16.75
C SER A 246 0.04 3.99 17.34
N ASN A 247 1.01 4.12 18.25
CA ASN A 247 1.48 5.41 18.74
C ASN A 247 2.82 5.83 18.10
N HIS A 248 3.43 4.96 17.30
CA HIS A 248 4.76 5.14 16.70
C HIS A 248 4.69 5.64 15.26
N ILE A 249 3.54 5.50 14.61
CA ILE A 249 3.32 5.98 13.25
C ILE A 249 2.80 7.43 13.30
N PRO A 250 3.33 8.35 12.46
CA PRO A 250 2.79 9.70 12.37
C PRO A 250 1.28 9.72 12.12
N GLY A 251 0.55 10.47 12.95
CA GLY A 251 -0.92 10.44 12.95
C GLY A 251 -1.58 10.83 11.63
N CYS A 252 -0.94 11.64 10.79
CA CYS A 252 -1.41 11.94 9.43
C CYS A 252 -1.49 10.69 8.55
N ILE A 253 -0.49 9.81 8.59
CA ILE A 253 -0.43 8.58 7.82
C ILE A 253 -1.51 7.62 8.29
N CYS A 254 -1.65 7.44 9.60
CA CYS A 254 -2.71 6.62 10.18
C CYS A 254 -4.08 7.12 9.70
N ARG A 255 -4.36 8.42 9.82
CA ARG A 255 -5.64 9.01 9.40
C ARG A 255 -5.93 8.82 7.91
N LEU A 256 -4.98 9.11 7.03
CA LEU A 256 -5.14 8.96 5.57
C LEU A 256 -5.32 7.49 5.15
N SER A 257 -4.54 6.61 5.75
CA SER A 257 -4.60 5.17 5.49
C SER A 257 -5.92 4.58 5.99
N ILE A 258 -6.31 4.86 7.24
CA ILE A 258 -7.59 4.43 7.81
C ILE A 258 -8.77 4.95 6.97
N ALA A 259 -8.76 6.21 6.55
CA ALA A 259 -9.81 6.77 5.70
C ALA A 259 -10.00 5.96 4.41
N SER A 260 -8.90 5.61 3.75
CA SER A 260 -8.92 4.83 2.51
C SER A 260 -9.34 3.39 2.76
N LEU A 261 -8.83 2.75 3.82
CA LEU A 261 -9.21 1.38 4.21
C LEU A 261 -10.71 1.29 4.56
N LEU A 262 -11.25 2.29 5.26
CA LEU A 262 -12.67 2.38 5.60
C LEU A 262 -13.57 2.54 4.38
N GLN A 263 -13.11 3.28 3.35
CA GLN A 263 -13.82 3.40 2.08
C GLN A 263 -13.99 2.01 1.44
N VAL A 264 -12.89 1.26 1.30
CA VAL A 264 -12.91 -0.09 0.71
C VAL A 264 -13.77 -1.04 1.55
N LYS A 265 -13.64 -0.97 2.88
CA LYS A 265 -14.40 -1.80 3.82
C LYS A 265 -15.90 -1.57 3.66
N HIS A 266 -16.32 -0.32 3.57
CA HIS A 266 -17.72 0.03 3.37
C HIS A 266 -18.25 -0.49 2.03
N THR A 267 -17.50 -0.33 0.93
CA THR A 267 -17.89 -0.83 -0.38
C THR A 267 -17.98 -2.37 -0.38
N ALA A 268 -17.01 -3.06 0.25
CA ALA A 268 -17.01 -4.51 0.39
C ALA A 268 -18.19 -5.02 1.25
N LEU A 269 -18.53 -4.31 2.33
CA LEU A 269 -19.69 -4.64 3.16
C LEU A 269 -21.00 -4.49 2.38
N LYS A 270 -21.14 -3.43 1.56
CA LYS A 270 -22.29 -3.27 0.66
C LYS A 270 -22.38 -4.40 -0.35
N LEU A 271 -21.27 -4.79 -0.97
CA LEU A 271 -21.20 -5.94 -1.87
C LEU A 271 -21.70 -7.22 -1.18
N LYS A 272 -21.20 -7.51 0.02
CA LYS A 272 -21.60 -8.69 0.80
C LYS A 272 -23.10 -8.70 1.10
N LYS A 273 -23.67 -7.55 1.48
CA LYS A 273 -25.13 -7.42 1.71
C LYS A 273 -25.94 -7.69 0.43
N LEU A 274 -25.52 -7.13 -0.70
CA LEU A 274 -26.18 -7.37 -2.00
C LEU A 274 -26.14 -8.85 -2.38
N ILE A 275 -25.01 -9.53 -2.15
CA ILE A 275 -24.87 -10.96 -2.40
C ILE A 275 -25.87 -11.77 -1.56
N ALA A 276 -25.97 -11.50 -0.26
CA ALA A 276 -26.93 -12.16 0.62
C ALA A 276 -28.38 -11.89 0.17
N THR A 277 -28.73 -10.63 -0.13
CA THR A 277 -30.07 -10.28 -0.63
C THR A 277 -30.40 -10.99 -1.94
N ARG A 278 -29.42 -11.17 -2.85
CA ARG A 278 -29.64 -11.89 -4.11
C ARG A 278 -29.94 -13.37 -3.89
N GLN A 279 -29.32 -13.99 -2.88
CA GLN A 279 -29.55 -15.38 -2.51
C GLN A 279 -30.93 -15.56 -1.87
N GLU A 280 -31.32 -14.68 -0.93
CA GLU A 280 -32.63 -14.73 -0.27
C GLU A 280 -33.81 -14.57 -1.24
N LYS A 281 -33.63 -13.74 -2.27
CA LYS A 281 -34.69 -13.36 -3.22
C LYS A 281 -34.83 -14.29 -4.43
N GLU A 282 -33.95 -15.27 -4.58
CA GLU A 282 -33.83 -16.06 -5.81
C GLU A 282 -35.12 -16.81 -6.19
N HIS A 283 -35.85 -17.33 -5.19
CA HIS A 283 -37.06 -18.11 -5.43
C HIS A 283 -38.36 -17.29 -5.44
N SER A 284 -38.33 -16.02 -5.03
CA SER A 284 -39.54 -15.24 -4.72
C SER A 284 -39.67 -13.94 -5.52
N SER A 285 -38.60 -13.48 -6.16
CA SER A 285 -38.57 -12.16 -6.80
C SER A 285 -38.74 -12.21 -8.31
N ARG A 286 -39.40 -11.17 -8.84
CA ARG A 286 -39.52 -10.94 -10.28
C ARG A 286 -38.13 -10.80 -10.91
N ARG A 287 -37.98 -11.33 -12.14
CA ARG A 287 -36.74 -11.29 -12.94
C ARG A 287 -36.03 -9.94 -12.88
N ILE A 288 -36.75 -8.85 -13.16
CA ILE A 288 -36.20 -7.49 -13.19
C ILE A 288 -35.56 -7.05 -11.86
N ILE A 289 -36.08 -7.51 -10.72
CA ILE A 289 -35.52 -7.22 -9.40
C ILE A 289 -34.20 -7.95 -9.24
N LEU A 290 -34.13 -9.23 -9.63
CA LEU A 290 -32.90 -10.01 -9.61
C LEU A 290 -31.85 -9.44 -10.55
N THR A 291 -32.24 -9.06 -11.78
CA THR A 291 -31.37 -8.38 -12.74
C THR A 291 -30.76 -7.13 -12.10
N LYS A 292 -31.57 -6.27 -11.47
CA LYS A 292 -31.08 -5.06 -10.79
C LYS A 292 -30.07 -5.38 -9.68
N ILE A 293 -30.36 -6.35 -8.81
CA ILE A 293 -29.44 -6.72 -7.74
C ILE A 293 -28.13 -7.30 -8.31
N SER A 294 -28.22 -8.20 -9.29
CA SER A 294 -27.08 -8.77 -10.00
C SER A 294 -26.18 -7.68 -10.61
N LEU A 295 -26.79 -6.63 -11.17
CA LEU A 295 -26.05 -5.49 -11.72
C LEU A 295 -25.40 -4.64 -10.63
N GLU A 296 -26.09 -4.39 -9.52
CA GLU A 296 -25.49 -3.70 -8.37
C GLU A 296 -24.29 -4.51 -7.82
N ILE A 297 -24.37 -5.84 -7.75
CA ILE A 297 -23.24 -6.70 -7.36
C ILE A 297 -22.04 -6.48 -8.30
N ILE A 298 -22.26 -6.45 -9.62
CA ILE A 298 -21.20 -6.20 -10.61
C ILE A 298 -20.55 -4.84 -10.39
N ILE A 299 -21.35 -3.79 -10.23
CA ILE A 299 -20.90 -2.42 -10.01
C ILE A 299 -20.04 -2.34 -8.74
N PHE A 300 -20.55 -2.87 -7.63
CA PHE A 300 -19.84 -2.84 -6.36
C PHE A 300 -18.58 -3.71 -6.40
N THR A 301 -18.58 -4.83 -7.13
CA THR A 301 -17.38 -5.65 -7.30
C THR A 301 -16.29 -4.90 -8.07
N LYS A 302 -16.63 -4.29 -9.21
CA LYS A 302 -15.71 -3.44 -9.98
C LYS A 302 -15.19 -2.27 -9.14
N LYS A 303 -16.07 -1.66 -8.34
CA LYS A 303 -15.72 -0.56 -7.44
C LYS A 303 -14.74 -0.99 -6.34
N VAL A 304 -15.00 -2.11 -5.63
CA VAL A 304 -14.04 -2.65 -4.64
C VAL A 304 -12.68 -2.91 -5.29
N SER A 305 -12.66 -3.50 -6.49
CA SER A 305 -11.42 -3.75 -7.23
C SER A 305 -10.64 -2.46 -7.53
N ALA A 306 -11.32 -1.42 -8.02
CA ALA A 306 -10.69 -0.14 -8.33
C ALA A 306 -10.21 0.59 -7.06
N GLU A 307 -10.96 0.51 -5.96
CA GLU A 307 -10.55 1.09 -4.68
C GLU A 307 -9.33 0.37 -4.09
N ILE A 308 -9.22 -0.96 -4.24
CA ILE A 308 -8.03 -1.74 -3.84
C ILE A 308 -6.81 -1.34 -4.68
N GLU A 309 -6.96 -1.20 -5.98
CA GLU A 309 -5.89 -0.72 -6.86
C GLU A 309 -5.42 0.67 -6.41
N LYS A 310 -6.37 1.55 -6.10
CA LYS A 310 -6.06 2.88 -5.57
C LYS A 310 -5.36 2.84 -4.22
N LEU A 311 -5.71 1.92 -3.31
CA LEU A 311 -4.95 1.69 -2.07
C LEU A 311 -3.48 1.36 -2.38
N GLN A 312 -3.22 0.43 -3.32
CA GLN A 312 -1.85 0.08 -3.69
C GLN A 312 -1.11 1.26 -4.31
N GLU A 313 -1.78 2.00 -5.17
CA GLU A 313 -1.19 3.15 -5.82
C GLU A 313 -0.91 4.31 -4.87
N THR A 314 -1.68 4.50 -3.80
CA THR A 314 -1.61 5.72 -2.97
C THR A 314 -1.09 5.44 -1.58
N ILE A 315 -1.63 4.43 -0.89
CA ILE A 315 -1.31 4.16 0.51
C ILE A 315 0.01 3.41 0.64
N ILE A 316 0.33 2.46 -0.24
CA ILE A 316 1.64 1.79 -0.17
C ILE A 316 2.78 2.81 -0.34
N PRO A 317 2.82 3.67 -1.37
CA PRO A 317 3.86 4.68 -1.48
C PRO A 317 3.88 5.66 -0.30
N LEU A 318 2.71 6.03 0.24
CA LEU A 318 2.64 6.88 1.42
C LEU A 318 3.29 6.20 2.63
N ILE A 319 2.98 4.91 2.86
CA ILE A 319 3.58 4.11 3.92
C ILE A 319 5.08 3.94 3.70
N GLU A 320 5.51 3.57 2.49
CA GLU A 320 6.92 3.36 2.15
C GLU A 320 7.74 4.63 2.29
N CYS A 321 7.23 5.77 1.82
CA CYS A 321 7.91 7.05 1.97
C CYS A 321 7.94 7.47 3.43
N CYS A 322 6.84 7.33 4.17
CA CYS A 322 6.83 7.74 5.57
C CYS A 322 7.51 6.77 6.53
N ASN A 323 7.80 5.53 6.09
CA ASN A 323 8.71 4.62 6.75
C ASN A 323 10.18 5.06 6.50
N PHE A 324 10.46 6.37 6.60
CA PHE A 324 11.77 6.98 6.35
C PHE A 324 12.81 6.40 7.31
N LEU A 325 13.31 5.23 6.94
CA LEU A 325 14.56 4.72 7.44
C LEU A 325 15.61 5.71 6.98
N SER A 326 16.32 6.27 7.94
CA SER A 326 17.53 7.01 7.62
C SER A 326 18.48 6.06 6.87
N LEU A 327 19.32 6.59 5.97
CA LEU A 327 20.31 5.75 5.29
C LEU A 327 21.25 5.08 6.31
N GLU A 328 21.42 5.67 7.49
CA GLU A 328 22.14 5.08 8.63
C GLU A 328 21.43 3.83 9.16
N ASP A 329 20.11 3.90 9.33
CA ASP A 329 19.31 2.76 9.77
C ASP A 329 19.29 1.65 8.73
N LEU A 330 19.27 2.00 7.44
CA LEU A 330 19.45 1.03 6.35
C LEU A 330 20.81 0.33 6.45
N LEU A 331 21.89 1.07 6.72
CA LEU A 331 23.21 0.47 6.97
C LEU A 331 23.17 -0.50 8.15
N LYS A 332 22.53 -0.14 9.28
CA LYS A 332 22.38 -1.04 10.43
C LYS A 332 21.64 -2.34 10.05
N ILE A 333 20.56 -2.23 9.27
CA ILE A 333 19.80 -3.40 8.78
C ILE A 333 20.69 -4.28 7.91
N PHE A 334 21.39 -3.70 6.94
CA PHE A 334 22.25 -4.46 6.03
C PHE A 334 23.42 -5.12 6.78
N GLU A 335 24.03 -4.43 7.74
CA GLU A 335 25.08 -4.99 8.59
C GLU A 335 24.59 -6.20 9.39
N SER A 336 23.38 -6.11 9.95
CA SER A 336 22.75 -7.24 10.64
C SER A 336 22.51 -8.41 9.70
N LYS A 337 21.99 -8.17 8.49
CA LYS A 337 21.76 -9.22 7.49
C LYS A 337 23.05 -9.90 7.03
N VAL A 338 24.08 -9.12 6.72
CA VAL A 338 25.40 -9.64 6.33
C VAL A 338 25.99 -10.47 7.47
N SER A 339 25.88 -10.01 8.71
CA SER A 339 26.36 -10.72 9.90
C SER A 339 25.64 -12.06 10.10
N LYS A 340 24.30 -12.08 10.03
CA LYS A 340 23.49 -13.31 10.12
C LYS A 340 23.83 -14.29 8.99
N THR A 341 23.99 -13.79 7.77
CA THR A 341 24.36 -14.61 6.61
C THR A 341 25.74 -15.23 6.78
N ASN A 342 26.72 -14.47 7.28
CA ASN A 342 28.05 -14.99 7.60
C ASN A 342 28.00 -16.06 8.70
N GLU A 343 27.22 -15.85 9.75
CA GLU A 343 27.03 -16.84 10.81
C GLU A 343 26.45 -18.16 10.26
N TYR A 344 25.46 -18.07 9.37
CA TYR A 344 24.88 -19.24 8.72
C TYR A 344 25.89 -19.95 7.81
N LEU A 345 26.60 -19.21 6.96
CA LEU A 345 27.62 -19.77 6.06
C LEU A 345 28.75 -20.49 6.84
N CYS A 346 29.16 -19.96 8.00
CA CYS A 346 30.13 -20.59 8.87
C CYS A 346 29.64 -21.91 9.49
N LYS A 347 28.32 -22.09 9.64
CA LYS A 347 27.72 -23.34 10.18
C LYS A 347 27.62 -24.45 9.13
N ILE A 348 27.69 -24.14 7.83
CA ILE A 348 27.67 -25.14 6.75
C ILE A 348 29.02 -25.87 6.73
N LYS A 349 29.03 -27.12 7.19
CA LYS A 349 30.22 -27.97 7.14
C LYS A 349 30.51 -28.40 5.69
N PRO A 350 31.79 -28.49 5.26
CA PRO A 350 32.15 -28.95 3.92
C PRO A 350 31.58 -30.32 3.57
N SER A 351 31.44 -31.21 4.55
CA SER A 351 30.87 -32.55 4.36
C SER A 351 29.43 -32.51 3.87
N HIS A 352 28.62 -31.53 4.30
CA HIS A 352 27.21 -31.45 3.92
C HIS A 352 27.01 -31.04 2.45
N LEU A 353 28.03 -30.45 1.82
CA LEU A 353 27.96 -30.01 0.42
C LEU A 353 28.13 -31.16 -0.57
N VAL A 354 28.76 -32.26 -0.14
CA VAL A 354 28.97 -33.44 -0.99
C VAL A 354 27.69 -34.28 -1.06
N ASP A 355 26.94 -34.33 0.05
CA ASP A 355 25.79 -35.22 0.21
C ASP A 355 24.47 -34.62 -0.33
N ASP A 356 24.36 -33.29 -0.44
CA ASP A 356 23.13 -32.62 -0.89
C ASP A 356 23.41 -31.42 -1.84
N PRO A 357 23.15 -31.58 -3.15
CA PRO A 357 23.28 -30.51 -4.14
C PRO A 357 22.44 -29.26 -3.83
N ALA A 358 21.31 -29.41 -3.14
CA ALA A 358 20.45 -28.26 -2.79
C ALA A 358 21.17 -27.30 -1.84
N ILE A 359 21.97 -27.83 -0.90
CA ILE A 359 22.76 -27.03 0.05
C ILE A 359 23.82 -26.20 -0.69
N SER A 360 24.42 -26.75 -1.76
CA SER A 360 25.37 -26.01 -2.58
C SER A 360 24.73 -24.82 -3.31
N ILE A 361 23.55 -25.04 -3.89
CA ILE A 361 22.78 -23.99 -4.59
C ILE A 361 22.37 -22.89 -3.60
N ASP A 362 21.88 -23.26 -2.42
CA ASP A 362 21.51 -22.29 -1.38
C ASP A 362 22.71 -21.50 -0.86
N LYS A 363 23.87 -22.15 -0.68
CA LYS A 363 25.11 -21.49 -0.28
C LYS A 363 25.53 -20.44 -1.32
N GLU A 364 25.57 -20.79 -2.60
CA GLU A 364 25.93 -19.86 -3.68
C GLU A 364 24.96 -18.68 -3.76
N ARG A 365 23.67 -18.93 -3.59
CA ARG A 365 22.63 -17.88 -3.53
C ARG A 365 22.85 -16.95 -2.33
N MET A 366 23.19 -17.48 -1.16
CA MET A 366 23.48 -16.68 0.03
C MET A 366 24.76 -15.85 -0.12
N GLU A 367 25.82 -16.42 -0.71
CA GLU A 367 27.05 -15.69 -1.02
C GLU A 367 26.81 -14.54 -2.00
N THR A 368 26.02 -14.80 -3.05
CA THR A 368 25.61 -13.78 -4.03
C THR A 368 24.81 -12.65 -3.37
N ASN A 369 23.81 -12.99 -2.55
CA ASN A 369 23.01 -12.01 -1.82
C ASN A 369 23.88 -11.18 -0.86
N ARG A 370 24.81 -11.83 -0.14
CA ARG A 370 25.74 -11.15 0.77
C ARG A 370 26.61 -10.14 0.02
N SER A 371 27.24 -10.55 -1.08
CA SER A 371 28.09 -9.65 -1.87
C SER A 371 27.29 -8.48 -2.46
N SER A 372 26.04 -8.70 -2.86
CA SER A 372 25.15 -7.62 -3.29
C SER A 372 24.84 -6.62 -2.16
N LEU A 373 24.58 -7.11 -0.94
CA LEU A 373 24.33 -6.26 0.23
C LEU A 373 25.58 -5.48 0.65
N GLU A 374 26.75 -6.11 0.66
CA GLU A 374 28.03 -5.46 0.98
C GLU A 374 28.37 -4.34 -0.02
N LYS A 375 28.09 -4.57 -1.31
CA LYS A 375 28.24 -3.55 -2.35
C LYS A 375 27.31 -2.36 -2.07
N GLU A 376 26.03 -2.61 -1.83
CA GLU A 376 25.03 -1.57 -1.54
C GLU A 376 25.40 -0.77 -0.28
N MET A 377 25.85 -1.44 0.78
CA MET A 377 26.37 -0.78 1.97
C MET A 377 27.54 0.15 1.66
N GLY A 378 28.45 -0.27 0.76
CA GLY A 378 29.57 0.54 0.30
C GLY A 378 29.09 1.80 -0.43
N ASP A 379 28.11 1.64 -1.34
CA ASP A 379 27.53 2.73 -2.13
C ASP A 379 26.81 3.75 -1.23
N ILE A 380 25.98 3.29 -0.28
CA ILE A 380 25.30 4.14 0.71
C ILE A 380 26.30 4.87 1.61
N SER A 381 27.31 4.15 2.11
CA SER A 381 28.34 4.73 2.98
C SER A 381 29.14 5.82 2.26
N CYS A 382 29.46 5.61 0.98
CA CYS A 382 30.14 6.58 0.14
C CYS A 382 29.28 7.82 -0.09
N PHE A 383 28.00 7.62 -0.44
CA PHE A 383 27.05 8.71 -0.62
C PHE A 383 26.89 9.56 0.66
N LEU A 384 26.64 8.90 1.79
CA LEU A 384 26.48 9.57 3.09
C LEU A 384 27.71 10.37 3.46
N LYS A 385 28.91 9.81 3.27
CA LYS A 385 30.16 10.52 3.52
C LYS A 385 30.26 11.80 2.69
N ASN A 386 30.03 11.69 1.38
CA ASN A 386 30.09 12.86 0.49
C ASN A 386 29.06 13.91 0.88
N LYS A 387 27.83 13.50 1.23
CA LYS A 387 26.77 14.40 1.69
C LYS A 387 27.11 15.07 3.02
N TYR A 388 27.59 14.31 4.00
CA TYR A 388 27.95 14.84 5.32
C TYR A 388 29.11 15.82 5.26
N GLN A 389 30.11 15.57 4.42
CA GLN A 389 31.21 16.51 4.20
C GLN A 389 30.71 17.89 3.72
N LEU A 390 29.61 17.93 2.95
CA LEU A 390 28.99 19.17 2.52
C LEU A 390 28.03 19.76 3.57
N LEU A 391 27.25 18.92 4.25
CA LEU A 391 26.23 19.35 5.21
C LEU A 391 26.81 19.85 6.54
N ILE A 392 27.89 19.26 7.04
CA ILE A 392 28.49 19.63 8.33
C ILE A 392 28.88 21.12 8.37
N PRO A 393 29.64 21.68 7.39
CA PRO A 393 29.96 23.10 7.38
C PRO A 393 28.72 24.01 7.33
N LEU A 394 27.70 23.62 6.55
CA LEU A 394 26.45 24.37 6.42
C LEU A 394 25.67 24.41 7.74
N LYS A 395 25.55 23.27 8.43
CA LYS A 395 24.90 23.18 9.74
C LYS A 395 25.67 23.94 10.81
N LYS A 396 27.01 23.84 10.85
CA LYS A 396 27.85 24.65 11.76
C LYS A 396 27.67 26.16 11.52
N SER A 397 27.57 26.60 10.27
CA SER A 397 27.25 28.00 9.93
C SER A 397 25.86 28.42 10.41
N LYS A 398 24.85 27.53 10.29
CA LYS A 398 23.49 27.78 10.80
C LYS A 398 23.46 27.88 12.31
N ILE A 399 24.15 26.99 13.03
CA ILE A 399 24.32 27.01 14.48
C ILE A 399 24.93 28.34 14.94
N LYS A 400 26.01 28.79 14.27
CA LYS A 400 26.64 30.08 14.55
C LYS A 400 25.65 31.24 14.42
N ARG A 401 24.88 31.29 13.33
CA ARG A 401 23.86 32.33 13.10
C ARG A 401 22.74 32.30 14.14
N LEU A 402 22.28 31.11 14.55
CA LEU A 402 21.26 30.99 15.60
C LEU A 402 21.79 31.52 16.93
N ARG A 403 23.03 31.18 17.31
CA ARG A 403 23.68 31.71 18.51
C ARG A 403 23.84 33.23 18.47
N GLU A 404 24.24 33.80 17.34
CA GLU A 404 24.30 35.27 17.13
C GLU A 404 22.91 35.93 17.28
N ASN A 405 21.86 35.31 16.75
CA ASN A 405 20.48 35.80 16.90
C ASN A 405 20.03 35.78 18.36
N ILE A 406 20.33 34.72 19.10
CA ILE A 406 20.01 34.61 20.53
C ILE A 406 20.72 35.73 21.31
N GLU A 407 22.00 35.98 21.01
CA GLU A 407 22.75 37.07 21.64
C GLU A 407 22.19 38.46 21.30
N SER A 408 21.78 38.68 20.04
CA SER A 408 21.12 39.93 19.64
C SER A 408 19.78 40.15 20.35
N ILE A 409 18.99 39.09 20.54
CA ILE A 409 17.73 39.15 21.30
C ILE A 409 18.03 39.47 22.77
N LYS A 410 19.03 38.82 23.38
CA LYS A 410 19.48 39.12 24.75
C LYS A 410 19.87 40.58 24.94
N GLN A 411 20.66 41.14 24.02
CA GLN A 411 21.05 42.54 24.08
C GLN A 411 19.87 43.51 23.96
N LYS A 412 18.88 43.20 23.11
CA LYS A 412 17.66 44.03 22.97
C LYS A 412 16.77 44.01 24.21
N ILE A 413 16.78 42.90 24.95
CA ILE A 413 15.93 42.70 26.12
C ILE A 413 16.67 43.07 27.43
N ALA A 414 17.97 43.38 27.40
CA ALA A 414 18.80 43.67 28.58
C ALA A 414 18.30 44.81 29.51
N HIS A 415 17.28 45.58 29.12
CA HIS A 415 16.58 46.54 29.98
C HIS A 415 15.41 45.95 30.78
N VAL A 416 15.06 44.68 30.55
CA VAL A 416 13.99 43.94 31.20
C VAL A 416 14.62 42.91 32.13
N ASP A 417 14.05 42.75 33.33
CA ASP A 417 14.53 41.90 34.41
C ASP A 417 14.98 40.49 33.94
N GLU A 418 16.15 40.02 34.38
CA GLU A 418 16.80 38.76 33.94
C GLU A 418 15.88 37.54 34.11
N GLU A 419 15.02 37.57 35.12
CA GLU A 419 14.07 36.49 35.40
C GLU A 419 12.97 36.37 34.33
N THR A 420 12.68 37.45 33.62
CA THR A 420 11.73 37.47 32.49
C THR A 420 12.38 36.91 31.22
N MET A 421 13.70 37.07 31.06
CA MET A 421 14.45 36.59 29.89
C MET A 421 14.56 35.06 29.82
N SER A 422 14.76 34.38 30.95
CA SER A 422 14.92 32.91 30.95
C SER A 422 13.62 32.17 30.59
N LYS A 423 12.48 32.86 30.68
CA LYS A 423 11.14 32.35 30.37
C LYS A 423 10.66 32.69 28.97
N ASP A 424 11.47 33.39 28.16
CA ASP A 424 11.09 33.69 26.78
C ASP A 424 11.05 32.39 25.95
N LEU A 425 9.83 31.96 25.62
CA LEU A 425 9.52 30.78 24.81
C LEU A 425 10.27 30.76 23.48
N HIS A 426 10.54 31.93 22.89
CA HIS A 426 11.27 32.02 21.63
C HIS A 426 12.76 31.70 21.82
N ILE A 427 13.39 32.22 22.88
CA ILE A 427 14.80 31.92 23.19
C ILE A 427 14.99 30.44 23.52
N LEU A 428 14.07 29.86 24.30
CA LEU A 428 14.07 28.42 24.61
C LEU A 428 13.99 27.59 23.32
N SER A 429 13.04 27.91 22.42
CA SER A 429 12.91 27.22 21.14
C SER A 429 14.15 27.31 20.25
N LEU A 430 14.85 28.47 20.26
CA LEU A 430 16.10 28.64 19.52
C LEU A 430 17.25 27.83 20.12
N ASN A 431 17.39 27.81 21.46
CA ASN A 431 18.39 27.00 22.14
C ASN A 431 18.20 25.51 21.86
N ASP A 432 16.96 25.01 21.98
CA ASP A 432 16.62 23.62 21.67
C ASP A 432 16.98 23.27 20.21
N SER A 433 16.79 24.21 19.28
CA SER A 433 17.15 24.03 17.88
C SER A 433 18.67 23.99 17.66
N VAL A 434 19.42 24.78 18.43
CA VAL A 434 20.90 24.79 18.41
C VAL A 434 21.44 23.46 18.93
N GLU A 435 20.96 23.01 20.09
CA GLU A 435 21.38 21.75 20.71
C GLU A 435 21.14 20.56 19.77
N LYS A 436 19.93 20.44 19.20
CA LYS A 436 19.59 19.39 18.23
C LYS A 436 20.51 19.38 17.00
N LEU A 437 20.85 20.56 16.46
CA LEU A 437 21.76 20.67 15.32
C LEU A 437 23.20 20.29 15.70
N GLU A 438 23.63 20.59 16.92
CA GLU A 438 24.97 20.24 17.41
C GLU A 438 25.13 18.73 17.61
N GLU A 439 24.11 18.09 18.18
CA GLU A 439 24.05 16.63 18.29
C GLU A 439 24.08 15.96 16.91
N GLU A 440 23.26 16.43 15.97
CA GLU A 440 23.22 15.91 14.60
C GLU A 440 24.58 16.06 13.89
N VAL A 441 25.24 17.22 14.03
CA VAL A 441 26.60 17.43 13.46
C VAL A 441 27.61 16.46 14.08
N LYS A 442 27.54 16.27 15.41
CA LYS A 442 28.43 15.34 16.13
C LYS A 442 28.23 13.90 15.65
N GLU A 443 26.99 13.47 15.40
CA GLU A 443 26.70 12.16 14.82
C GLU A 443 27.26 12.01 13.40
N MET A 444 27.10 13.02 12.53
CA MET A 444 27.65 13.02 11.18
C MET A 444 29.18 12.94 11.18
N GLU A 445 29.84 13.70 12.07
CA GLU A 445 31.30 13.65 12.24
C GLU A 445 31.77 12.28 12.74
N LYS A 446 31.08 11.72 13.74
CA LYS A 446 31.35 10.37 14.24
C LYS A 446 31.20 9.33 13.13
N PHE A 447 30.20 9.45 12.26
CA PHE A 447 30.01 8.56 11.12
C PHE A 447 31.19 8.63 10.14
N ILE A 448 31.62 9.84 9.75
CA ILE A 448 32.76 10.04 8.84
C ILE A 448 34.06 9.44 9.43
N CYS A 449 34.30 9.68 10.73
CA CYS A 449 35.53 9.27 11.40
C CYS A 449 35.57 7.77 11.76
N GLY A 450 34.43 7.19 12.20
CA GLY A 450 34.37 5.85 12.77
C GLY A 450 34.29 4.72 11.75
N ASN A 451 33.46 4.84 10.71
CA ASN A 451 33.11 3.69 9.86
C ASN A 451 34.15 3.34 8.79
N PHE A 452 34.94 4.30 8.34
CA PHE A 452 35.89 4.07 7.24
C PHE A 452 37.27 3.65 7.71
N SER A 453 37.76 4.18 8.83
CA SER A 453 39.13 3.89 9.26
C SER A 453 39.32 2.39 9.56
N GLU A 454 38.39 1.77 10.30
CA GLU A 454 38.54 0.37 10.70
C GLU A 454 38.23 -0.64 9.59
N ARG A 455 37.19 -0.42 8.77
CA ARG A 455 36.84 -1.39 7.71
C ARG A 455 37.86 -1.40 6.58
N TYR A 456 38.35 -0.24 6.15
CA TYR A 456 39.41 -0.18 5.14
C TYR A 456 40.71 -0.79 5.66
N GLN A 457 41.07 -0.52 6.92
CA GLN A 457 42.24 -1.16 7.53
C GLN A 457 42.09 -2.68 7.60
N ARG A 458 40.94 -3.21 8.03
CA ARG A 458 40.70 -4.67 8.07
C ARG A 458 40.72 -5.31 6.69
N LYS A 459 40.10 -4.68 5.68
CA LYS A 459 40.11 -5.21 4.31
C LYS A 459 41.53 -5.23 3.73
N ARG A 460 42.30 -4.16 3.92
CA ARG A 460 43.70 -4.06 3.48
C ARG A 460 44.58 -5.11 4.16
N ILE A 461 44.42 -5.33 5.47
CA ILE A 461 45.13 -6.38 6.21
C ILE A 461 44.79 -7.78 5.70
N ILE A 462 43.53 -8.05 5.32
CA ILE A 462 43.12 -9.34 4.76
C ILE A 462 43.69 -9.53 3.36
N GLU A 463 43.64 -8.51 2.51
CA GLU A 463 44.20 -8.52 1.16
C GLU A 463 45.72 -8.75 1.19
N GLU A 464 46.46 -8.00 2.01
CA GLU A 464 47.91 -8.16 2.22
C GLU A 464 48.28 -9.57 2.73
N LYS A 465 47.49 -10.14 3.64
CA LYS A 465 47.69 -11.53 4.11
C LYS A 465 47.39 -12.57 3.04
N SER A 466 46.45 -12.29 2.13
CA SER A 466 46.08 -13.19 1.03
C SER A 466 47.10 -13.17 -0.10
N GLU A 467 47.64 -11.99 -0.43
CA GLU A 467 48.72 -11.82 -1.41
C GLU A 467 50.03 -12.41 -0.88
N GLY A 468 50.37 -12.17 0.39
CA GLY A 468 51.55 -12.78 1.03
C GLY A 468 51.52 -14.31 1.05
N LYS A 469 50.33 -14.93 1.14
CA LYS A 469 50.16 -16.40 1.04
C LYS A 469 50.26 -16.91 -0.40
N ARG A 470 49.81 -16.14 -1.40
CA ARG A 470 49.98 -16.50 -2.82
C ARG A 470 51.45 -16.45 -3.23
N SER A 471 52.19 -15.42 -2.81
CA SER A 471 53.63 -15.31 -3.12
C SER A 471 54.47 -16.43 -2.49
N ARG A 472 54.08 -16.95 -1.31
CA ARG A 472 54.75 -18.13 -0.70
C ARG A 472 54.42 -19.46 -1.39
N LYS A 473 53.27 -19.57 -2.06
CA LYS A 473 52.89 -20.78 -2.82
C LYS A 473 53.51 -20.85 -4.22
N MET A 474 54.03 -19.75 -4.77
CA MET A 474 54.77 -19.76 -6.03
C MET A 474 56.27 -20.01 -5.87
N ASN A 475 56.80 -19.91 -4.64
CA ASN A 475 58.23 -20.09 -4.34
C ASN A 475 58.55 -21.45 -3.69
N ILE A 476 57.60 -22.39 -3.72
CA ILE A 476 57.75 -23.82 -3.35
C ILE A 476 57.26 -24.59 -4.57
#